data_AF-A0A7S4SQ20-F1
#
_entry.id   AF-A0A7S4SQ20-F1
#
_cell.length_a   1.000
_cell.length_b   1.000
_cell.length_c   1.000
_cell.angle_alpha   90.00
_cell.angle_beta   90.00
_cell.angle_gamma   90.00
#
_symmetry.space_group_name_H-M   'P 1'
#
loop_
_entity.id
_entity.type
_entity.pdbx_description
1 polymer ?
#
loop_
_entity_poly.entity_id
_entity_poly.type
_entity_poly.pdbx_seq_one_letter_code
_entity_poly.pdbx_strand_id
1 'polypeptide(L)'
;SSGKSALIEALMCFQFNQVGGGTKTRRPVSLRMQYNPRCTHPKCFLQGEDGIERPKSLTDIQEYIESENRRLERDPVRSFDPREINIRMEYKYCPNMILIDTPGLIAAPRVPRGSTGAATV
;
A
#
# COMPACT_ATOMS: atom_id res chain seq x y z
N SER A 1 -0.31 13.46 -2.28
CA SER A 1 -0.54 12.03 -2.02
C SER A 1 -2.01 11.73 -2.29
N SER A 2 -2.32 10.79 -3.18
CA SER A 2 -3.66 10.62 -3.79
C SER A 2 -4.68 9.83 -2.94
N GLY A 3 -4.58 9.82 -1.61
CA GLY A 3 -5.52 9.11 -0.73
C GLY A 3 -5.61 7.58 -0.89
N LYS A 4 -4.74 6.95 -1.69
CA LYS A 4 -4.82 5.50 -1.99
C LYS A 4 -4.63 4.61 -0.76
N SER A 5 -3.61 4.91 0.05
CA SER A 5 -3.37 4.19 1.30
C SER A 5 -4.49 4.41 2.32
N ALA A 6 -5.18 5.56 2.29
CA ALA A 6 -6.29 5.87 3.20
C ALA A 6 -7.49 4.91 3.03
N LEU A 7 -7.68 4.33 1.84
CA LEU A 7 -8.72 3.32 1.60
C LEU A 7 -8.40 2.00 2.31
N ILE A 8 -7.14 1.55 2.27
CA ILE A 8 -6.72 0.33 2.97
C ILE A 8 -6.72 0.58 4.49
N GLU A 9 -6.33 1.77 4.93
CA GLU A 9 -6.35 2.18 6.35
C GLU A 9 -7.77 2.18 6.92
N ALA A 10 -8.73 2.72 6.16
CA ALA A 10 -10.14 2.71 6.53
C ALA A 10 -10.72 1.29 6.58
N LEU A 11 -10.24 0.37 5.73
CA LEU A 11 -10.70 -1.03 5.69
C LEU A 11 -10.06 -1.93 6.76
N MET A 12 -8.85 -1.61 7.21
CA MET A 12 -8.15 -2.32 8.27
C MET A 12 -8.48 -1.79 9.68
N CYS A 13 -9.29 -0.72 9.78
CA CYS A 13 -9.51 0.04 11.02
C CYS A 13 -8.19 0.47 11.70
N PHE A 14 -7.12 0.63 10.93
CA PHE A 14 -5.78 0.92 11.43
C PHE A 14 -4.99 1.71 10.39
N GLN A 15 -4.29 2.75 10.85
CA GLN A 15 -3.49 3.62 10.00
C GLN A 15 -2.06 3.07 9.90
N PHE A 16 -1.66 2.58 8.73
CA PHE A 16 -0.31 2.03 8.51
C PHE A 16 0.64 3.02 7.80
N ASN A 17 0.15 4.16 7.31
CA ASN A 17 0.93 5.18 6.63
C ASN A 17 0.75 6.54 7.33
N GLN A 18 1.83 7.26 7.65
CA GLN A 18 1.73 8.63 8.18
C GLN A 18 1.10 9.56 7.14
N VAL A 19 0.41 10.63 7.54
CA VAL A 19 -0.12 11.66 6.62
C VAL A 19 0.97 12.72 6.36
N GLY A 20 1.27 13.05 5.10
CA GLY A 20 2.32 14.03 4.73
C GLY A 20 2.61 14.07 3.22
N GLY A 21 3.29 15.13 2.75
CA GLY A 21 3.62 15.33 1.33
C GLY A 21 4.63 14.31 0.78
N GLY A 22 4.52 13.93 -0.49
CA GLY A 22 5.41 12.96 -1.17
C GLY A 22 4.77 11.61 -1.54
N THR A 23 5.52 10.76 -2.26
CA THR A 23 5.13 9.38 -2.59
C THR A 23 5.44 8.47 -1.40
N LYS A 24 4.40 7.99 -0.71
CA LYS A 24 4.54 7.22 0.54
C LYS A 24 4.73 5.72 0.33
N THR A 25 4.14 5.18 -0.72
CA THR A 25 4.28 3.76 -1.08
C THR A 25 5.37 3.65 -2.13
N ARG A 26 6.51 3.04 -1.79
CA ARG A 26 7.64 2.80 -2.71
C ARG A 26 7.75 1.35 -3.18
N ARG A 27 7.04 0.46 -2.50
CA ARG A 27 6.91 -0.97 -2.78
C ARG A 27 5.42 -1.34 -2.72
N PRO A 28 4.85 -2.11 -3.65
CA PRO A 28 3.45 -2.52 -3.57
C PRO A 28 3.16 -3.25 -2.26
N VAL A 29 2.02 -2.98 -1.63
CA VAL A 29 1.57 -3.67 -0.42
C VAL A 29 0.30 -4.43 -0.75
N SER A 30 0.38 -5.76 -0.66
CA SER A 30 -0.70 -6.69 -0.99
C SER A 30 -1.29 -7.24 0.30
N LEU A 31 -2.53 -6.84 0.59
CA LEU A 31 -3.28 -7.29 1.76
C LEU A 31 -4.33 -8.31 1.31
N ARG A 32 -4.17 -9.55 1.75
CA ARG A 32 -5.17 -10.62 1.60
C ARG A 32 -5.97 -10.78 2.88
N MET A 33 -7.23 -10.39 2.86
CA MET A 33 -8.20 -10.61 3.93
C MET A 33 -8.90 -11.96 3.73
N GLN A 34 -8.98 -12.76 4.79
CA GLN A 34 -9.58 -14.08 4.78
C GLN A 34 -10.56 -14.22 5.93
N TYR A 35 -11.82 -14.52 5.60
CA TYR A 35 -12.80 -14.92 6.58
C TYR A 35 -12.32 -16.17 7.32
N ASN A 36 -12.26 -16.09 8.63
CA ASN A 36 -12.00 -17.24 9.50
C ASN A 36 -12.98 -17.21 10.69
N PRO A 37 -13.96 -18.14 10.77
CA PRO A 37 -14.98 -18.14 11.83
C PRO A 37 -14.39 -18.31 13.24
N ARG A 38 -13.18 -18.87 13.36
CA ARG A 38 -12.47 -19.07 14.63
C ARG A 38 -11.66 -17.85 15.06
N CYS A 39 -11.60 -16.81 14.24
CA CYS A 39 -10.73 -15.67 14.44
C CYS A 39 -11.53 -14.46 14.95
N THR A 40 -11.69 -14.36 16.27
CA THR A 40 -12.46 -13.28 16.93
C THR A 40 -11.75 -11.95 17.00
N HIS A 41 -10.45 -11.92 16.71
CA HIS A 41 -9.59 -10.74 16.61
C HIS A 41 -8.73 -10.87 15.35
N PRO A 42 -8.35 -9.78 14.66
CA PRO A 42 -7.51 -9.87 13.47
C PRO A 42 -6.18 -10.57 13.76
N LYS A 43 -5.86 -11.60 12.98
CA LYS A 43 -4.54 -12.25 12.99
C LYS A 43 -3.82 -11.90 11.71
N CYS A 44 -2.65 -11.31 11.84
CA CYS A 44 -1.86 -10.85 10.70
C CYS A 44 -0.61 -11.70 10.52
N PHE A 45 -0.26 -11.93 9.26
CA PHE A 45 0.91 -12.68 8.84
C PHE A 45 1.65 -11.85 7.79
N LEU A 46 2.95 -11.69 7.97
CA LEU A 46 3.83 -11.05 7.01
C LEU A 46 4.65 -12.11 6.29
N GLN A 47 4.66 -12.10 4.96
CA GLN A 47 5.53 -12.95 4.18
C GLN A 47 6.95 -12.38 4.17
N GLY A 48 7.93 -13.19 4.57
CA GLY A 48 9.34 -12.83 4.43
C GLY A 48 9.81 -12.94 2.98
N GLU A 49 11.02 -12.45 2.71
CA GLU A 49 11.67 -12.57 1.39
C GLU A 49 11.94 -14.04 0.99
N ASP A 50 11.92 -14.95 1.96
CA ASP A 50 11.99 -16.41 1.76
C ASP A 50 10.64 -17.04 1.37
N GLY A 51 9.58 -16.23 1.23
CA GLY A 51 8.23 -16.69 0.92
C GLY A 51 7.47 -17.26 2.11
N ILE A 52 8.07 -17.31 3.31
CA ILE A 52 7.45 -17.89 4.50
C ILE A 52 6.64 -16.82 5.25
N GLU A 53 5.37 -17.12 5.49
CA GLU A 53 4.49 -16.29 6.32
C GLU A 53 4.78 -16.47 7.81
N ARG A 54 4.88 -15.35 8.53
CA ARG A 54 5.13 -15.32 9.97
C ARG A 54 4.08 -14.48 10.67
N PRO A 55 3.53 -14.92 11.82
CA PRO A 55 2.64 -14.10 12.63
C PRO A 55 3.33 -12.79 13.01
N LYS A 56 2.64 -11.67 12.83
CA LYS A 56 3.13 -10.34 13.17
C LYS A 56 1.99 -9.50 13.73
N SER A 57 2.30 -8.62 14.67
CA SER A 57 1.35 -7.59 15.09
C SER A 57 1.16 -6.55 13.97
N LEU A 58 0.07 -5.80 14.01
CA LEU A 58 -0.14 -4.67 13.10
C LEU A 58 0.99 -3.64 13.23
N THR A 59 1.46 -3.40 14.46
CA THR A 59 2.59 -2.50 14.74
C THR A 59 3.87 -2.98 14.06
N ASP A 60 4.21 -4.27 14.17
CA ASP A 60 5.40 -4.82 13.51
C ASP A 60 5.32 -4.68 11.98
N ILE A 61 4.13 -4.88 11.42
CA ILE A 61 3.89 -4.74 9.98
C ILE A 61 4.05 -3.28 9.55
N GLN A 62 3.53 -2.33 10.32
CA GLN A 62 3.72 -0.90 10.06
C GLN A 62 5.20 -0.54 10.10
N GLU A 63 5.91 -0.92 11.16
CA GLU A 63 7.35 -0.67 11.31
C GLU A 63 8.15 -1.25 10.15
N TYR A 64 7.79 -2.46 9.70
CA TYR A 64 8.39 -3.09 8.53
C TYR A 64 8.18 -2.27 7.25
N ILE A 65 6.93 -1.89 6.93
CA ILE A 65 6.61 -1.08 5.74
C ILE A 65 7.36 0.26 5.78
N GLU A 66 7.38 0.92 6.94
CA GLU A 66 8.11 2.19 7.09
C GLU A 66 9.62 2.02 6.93
N SER A 67 10.18 0.92 7.45
CA SER A 67 11.61 0.62 7.30
C SER A 67 11.99 0.40 5.84
N GLU A 68 11.14 -0.32 5.08
CA GLU A 68 11.34 -0.56 3.65
C GLU A 68 11.23 0.73 2.85
N ASN A 69 10.24 1.59 3.15
CA ASN A 69 10.11 2.88 2.49
C ASN A 69 11.33 3.79 2.76
N ARG A 70 11.83 3.84 4.01
CA ARG A 70 13.05 4.60 4.35
C ARG A 70 14.29 4.04 3.66
N ARG A 71 14.40 2.71 3.54
CA ARG A 71 15.50 2.05 2.84
C ARG A 71 15.50 2.40 1.35
N LEU A 72 14.34 2.30 0.70
CA LEU A 72 14.17 2.61 -0.73
C LEU A 72 14.35 4.10 -1.01
N GLU A 73 13.88 4.99 -0.13
CA GLU A 73 14.06 6.43 -0.29
C GLU A 73 15.54 6.87 -0.37
N ARG A 74 16.42 6.15 0.31
CA ARG A 74 17.87 6.41 0.31
C ARG A 74 18.58 5.88 -0.94
N ASP A 75 17.94 5.03 -1.73
CA ASP A 75 18.52 4.45 -2.94
C ASP A 75 18.22 5.35 -4.15
N PRO A 76 19.23 6.02 -4.74
CA PRO A 76 19.03 6.94 -5.86
C PRO A 76 18.63 6.24 -7.17
N VAL A 77 18.84 4.93 -7.28
CA VAL A 77 18.57 4.14 -8.50
C VAL A 77 17.36 3.25 -8.32
N ARG A 78 17.21 2.62 -7.15
CA ARG A 78 16.12 1.68 -6.81
C ARG A 78 15.18 2.28 -5.76
N SER A 79 14.78 3.53 -5.99
CA SER A 79 13.85 4.24 -5.09
C SER A 79 12.43 3.66 -5.07
N PHE A 80 12.15 2.69 -5.96
CA PHE A 80 10.95 1.88 -6.05
C PHE A 80 11.30 0.41 -6.26
N ASP A 81 10.61 -0.49 -5.57
CA ASP A 81 10.77 -1.94 -5.71
C ASP A 81 9.45 -2.54 -6.23
N PRO A 82 9.46 -3.31 -7.33
CA PRO A 82 8.24 -3.91 -7.88
C PRO A 82 7.73 -5.12 -7.07
N ARG A 83 8.55 -5.71 -6.19
CA ARG A 83 8.16 -6.90 -5.42
C ARG A 83 7.14 -6.53 -4.35
N GLU A 84 6.10 -7.32 -4.15
CA GLU A 84 5.06 -7.00 -3.16
C GLU A 84 5.57 -7.23 -1.72
N ILE A 85 5.09 -6.41 -0.78
CA ILE A 85 5.01 -6.75 0.63
C ILE A 85 3.69 -7.51 0.82
N ASN A 86 3.76 -8.81 1.05
CA ASN A 86 2.56 -9.65 1.18
C ASN A 86 2.14 -9.79 2.64
N ILE A 87 0.90 -9.39 2.91
CA ILE A 87 0.28 -9.45 4.23
C ILE A 87 -1.00 -10.25 4.11
N ARG A 88 -1.20 -11.20 5.02
CA ARG A 88 -2.45 -11.92 5.17
C ARG A 88 -3.10 -11.57 6.49
N MET A 89 -4.40 -11.30 6.47
CA MET A 89 -5.20 -11.04 7.66
C MET A 89 -6.37 -12.02 7.72
N GLU A 90 -6.52 -12.69 8.85
CA GLU A 90 -7.68 -13.54 9.12
C GLU A 90 -8.59 -12.88 10.15
N TYR A 91 -9.90 -12.81 9.86
CA TYR A 91 -10.88 -12.28 10.79
C TYR A 91 -12.29 -12.79 10.50
N LYS A 92 -13.09 -13.08 11.54
CA LYS A 92 -14.46 -13.58 11.35
C LYS A 92 -15.44 -12.52 10.80
N TYR A 93 -15.08 -11.23 10.86
CA TYR A 93 -15.91 -10.14 10.35
C TYR A 93 -15.34 -9.47 9.10
N CYS A 94 -14.29 -10.01 8.48
CA CYS A 94 -13.79 -9.50 7.21
C CYS A 94 -14.36 -10.26 6.00
N PRO A 95 -14.56 -9.59 4.85
CA PRO A 95 -14.80 -10.29 3.60
C PRO A 95 -13.53 -11.04 3.15
N ASN A 96 -13.71 -12.03 2.28
CA ASN A 96 -12.60 -12.56 1.48
C ASN A 96 -12.26 -11.53 0.39
N MET A 97 -11.11 -10.88 0.50
CA MET A 97 -10.74 -9.77 -0.38
C MET A 97 -9.22 -9.64 -0.51
N ILE A 98 -8.75 -9.17 -1.65
CA ILE A 98 -7.36 -8.75 -1.85
C ILE A 98 -7.36 -7.26 -2.21
N LEU A 99 -6.56 -6.49 -1.48
CA LEU A 99 -6.29 -5.07 -1.76
C LEU A 99 -4.81 -4.90 -2.06
N ILE A 100 -4.48 -4.12 -3.10
CA ILE A 100 -3.10 -3.82 -3.47
C ILE A 100 -2.93 -2.29 -3.47
N ASP A 101 -2.16 -1.76 -2.52
CA ASP A 101 -1.71 -0.37 -2.56
C ASP A 101 -0.42 -0.29 -3.38
N THR A 102 -0.41 0.61 -4.37
CA THR A 102 0.68 0.74 -5.32
C THR A 102 1.35 2.11 -5.20
N PRO A 103 2.65 2.20 -5.54
CA PRO A 103 3.32 3.49 -5.65
C PRO A 103 2.55 4.51 -6.49
N GLY A 104 2.62 5.79 -6.08
CA GLY A 104 2.01 6.87 -6.84
C GLY A 104 2.71 7.10 -8.17
N LEU A 105 1.96 7.51 -9.20
CA LEU A 105 2.53 7.90 -10.50
C LEU A 105 3.54 9.04 -10.31
N ILE A 106 4.73 8.89 -10.90
CA ILE A 106 5.84 9.84 -10.80
C ILE A 106 5.54 11.13 -11.60
N ALA A 107 4.67 11.05 -12.62
CA ALA A 107 4.03 12.20 -13.26
C ALA A 107 2.67 11.77 -13.81
N ALA A 108 1.62 12.55 -13.57
CA ALA A 108 0.39 12.42 -14.34
C ALA A 108 0.68 12.87 -15.79
N PRO A 109 0.14 12.21 -16.83
CA PRO A 109 0.20 12.73 -18.19
C PRO A 109 -0.32 14.17 -18.18
N ARG A 110 0.48 15.13 -18.66
CA ARG A 110 0.00 16.49 -18.87
C ARG A 110 -1.11 16.41 -19.91
N VAL A 111 -2.35 16.63 -19.52
CA VAL A 111 -3.43 16.85 -20.49
C VAL A 111 -3.01 18.07 -21.30
N PRO A 112 -2.80 17.96 -22.63
CA PRO A 112 -2.54 19.12 -23.45
C PRO A 112 -3.71 20.08 -23.24
N ARG A 113 -3.45 21.30 -22.75
CA ARG A 113 -4.49 22.33 -22.76
C ARG A 113 -4.90 22.51 -24.21
N GLY A 114 -6.16 22.19 -24.51
CA GLY A 114 -6.70 22.36 -25.85
C GLY A 114 -6.37 23.74 -26.36
N SER A 115 -5.73 23.80 -27.53
CA SER A 115 -5.56 25.03 -28.28
C SER A 115 -6.95 25.59 -28.56
N THR A 116 -7.32 26.63 -27.81
CA THR A 116 -8.34 27.59 -28.24
C THR A 116 -7.73 28.39 -29.39
N GLY A 117 -7.66 27.75 -30.56
CA GLY A 117 -7.37 28.40 -31.83
C GLY A 117 -8.66 29.05 -32.31
N ALA A 118 -8.65 30.39 -32.33
CA ALA A 118 -9.72 31.23 -32.79
C ALA A 118 -10.24 30.80 -34.18
N ALA A 119 -11.56 30.67 -34.31
CA ALA A 119 -12.22 30.74 -35.59
C ALA A 119 -12.13 32.20 -36.06
N THR A 120 -11.26 32.45 -37.03
CA THR A 120 -11.25 33.70 -37.78
C THR A 120 -12.43 33.70 -38.73
N VAL A 121 -13.14 34.84 -38.72
CA VAL A 121 -14.33 35.22 -39.49
C VAL A 121 -14.19 34.96 -40.98
#